data_AF-A0A0G1QLZ3-F1
#
_entry.id   AF-A0A0G1QLZ3-F1
#
_cell.length_a   1.000
_cell.length_b   1.000
_cell.length_c   1.000
_cell.angle_alpha   90.00
_cell.angle_beta   90.00
_cell.angle_gamma   90.00
#
_symmetry.space_group_name_H-M   'P 1'
#
loop_
_entity.id
_entity.type
_entity.pdbx_description
1 polymer ?
#
loop_
_entity_poly.entity_id
_entity_poly.type
_entity_poly.pdbx_seq_one_letter_code
_entity_poly.pdbx_strand_id
1 'polypeptide(L)'
;MKNEQKIKDFLRKKELFEKDAHKILGTHEESRSRIITLNVSYDKLSSLNLKQDDLFRQALTCVERECYRAAHIMSWAALMDFLEEKVFEDGGRKIKKERPNWKVNSPEDLREEINEYQIVEALRSLGLCAKSEMKALHGLLNKRNECAHPTDYYPGLNDTLGYITEIINRTETLKHKRL
;
A
#
# COMPACT_ATOMS: atom_id res chain seq x y z
N MET A 1 -8.17 38.16 -23.82
CA MET A 1 -9.05 37.10 -24.37
C MET A 1 -8.36 36.14 -25.36
N LYS A 2 -7.94 36.54 -26.58
CA LYS A 2 -7.32 35.59 -27.55
C LYS A 2 -6.02 34.92 -27.08
N ASN A 3 -5.14 35.64 -26.37
CA ASN A 3 -3.90 35.06 -25.84
C ASN A 3 -4.14 34.11 -24.67
N GLU A 4 -5.15 34.40 -23.85
CA GLU A 4 -5.51 33.55 -22.70
C GLU A 4 -6.07 32.20 -23.16
N GLN A 5 -6.88 32.20 -24.22
CA GLN A 5 -7.37 30.97 -24.83
C GLN A 5 -6.22 30.13 -25.43
N LYS A 6 -5.28 30.77 -26.15
CA LYS A 6 -4.10 30.07 -26.68
C LYS A 6 -3.25 29.45 -25.57
N ILE A 7 -3.04 30.14 -24.45
CA ILE A 7 -2.29 29.62 -23.30
C ILE A 7 -2.99 28.39 -22.73
N LYS A 8 -4.32 28.45 -22.51
CA LYS A 8 -5.12 27.30 -22.04
C LYS A 8 -5.01 26.11 -23.00
N ASP A 9 -5.06 26.35 -24.31
CA ASP A 9 -4.94 25.30 -25.32
C ASP A 9 -3.53 24.65 -25.32
N PHE A 10 -2.47 25.44 -25.13
CA PHE A 10 -1.11 24.92 -25.02
C PHE A 10 -0.89 24.10 -23.73
N LEU A 11 -1.42 24.56 -22.60
CA LEU A 11 -1.36 23.81 -21.34
C LEU A 11 -2.05 22.45 -21.48
N ARG A 12 -3.26 22.42 -22.08
CA ARG A 12 -3.97 21.18 -22.37
C ARG A 12 -3.16 20.24 -23.27
N LYS A 13 -2.52 20.76 -24.34
CA LYS A 13 -1.68 19.96 -25.22
C LYS A 13 -0.44 19.40 -24.51
N LYS A 14 0.17 20.19 -23.63
CA LYS A 14 1.30 19.77 -22.80
C LYS A 14 0.89 18.62 -21.86
N GLU A 15 -0.25 18.75 -21.18
CA GLU A 15 -0.79 17.69 -20.32
C GLU A 15 -1.09 16.39 -21.09
N LEU A 16 -1.69 16.50 -22.28
CA LEU A 16 -1.95 15.33 -23.13
C LEU A 16 -0.66 14.65 -23.58
N PHE A 17 0.34 15.43 -24.03
CA PHE A 17 1.63 14.90 -24.42
C PHE A 17 2.34 14.20 -23.26
N GLU A 18 2.35 14.80 -22.07
CA GLU A 18 2.95 14.22 -20.87
C GLU A 18 2.27 12.89 -20.50
N LYS A 19 0.93 12.84 -20.56
CA LYS A 19 0.17 11.60 -20.33
C LYS A 19 0.48 10.51 -21.36
N ASP A 20 0.56 10.86 -22.64
CA ASP A 20 0.88 9.91 -23.71
C ASP A 20 2.33 9.42 -23.60
N ALA A 21 3.26 10.31 -23.25
CA ALA A 21 4.65 9.95 -22.98
C ALA A 21 4.76 8.97 -21.82
N HIS A 22 4.07 9.20 -20.69
CA HIS A 22 4.06 8.24 -19.58
C HIS A 22 3.41 6.90 -19.96
N LYS A 23 2.38 6.91 -20.79
CA LYS A 23 1.75 5.68 -21.28
C LYS A 23 2.72 4.84 -22.13
N ILE A 24 3.51 5.48 -22.99
CA ILE A 24 4.51 4.78 -23.81
C ILE A 24 5.70 4.38 -22.96
N LEU A 25 6.29 5.32 -22.23
CA LEU A 25 7.50 5.08 -21.45
C LEU A 25 7.25 4.13 -20.27
N GLY A 26 6.03 4.07 -19.75
CA GLY A 26 5.64 3.16 -18.66
C GLY A 26 5.71 1.69 -19.04
N THR A 27 5.80 1.34 -20.33
CA THR A 27 5.99 -0.05 -20.77
C THR A 27 7.45 -0.51 -20.75
N HIS A 28 8.40 0.41 -20.53
CA HIS A 28 9.82 0.09 -20.45
C HIS A 28 10.25 -0.10 -18.99
N GLU A 29 10.95 -1.20 -18.70
CA GLU A 29 11.21 -1.62 -17.31
C GLU A 29 12.00 -0.60 -16.51
N GLU A 30 13.02 0.01 -17.11
CA GLU A 30 13.92 1.00 -16.49
C GLU A 30 13.33 2.43 -16.42
N SER A 31 12.08 2.62 -16.85
CA SER A 31 11.50 3.95 -16.98
C SER A 31 10.92 4.50 -15.68
N ARG A 32 11.31 5.73 -15.34
CA ARG A 32 10.69 6.51 -14.24
C ARG A 32 9.20 6.76 -14.43
N SER A 33 8.68 6.66 -15.66
CA SER A 33 7.23 6.79 -15.93
C SER A 33 6.39 5.72 -15.23
N ARG A 34 7.01 4.61 -14.81
CA ARG A 34 6.34 3.57 -14.02
C ARG A 34 6.04 4.02 -12.60
N ILE A 35 6.93 4.81 -11.98
CA ILE A 35 6.69 5.43 -10.67
C ILE A 35 5.49 6.37 -10.77
N ILE A 36 5.42 7.17 -11.83
CA ILE A 36 4.29 8.09 -12.07
C ILE A 36 2.99 7.32 -12.28
N THR A 37 3.02 6.22 -13.03
CA THR A 37 1.85 5.35 -13.20
C THR A 37 1.38 4.73 -11.88
N LEU A 38 2.32 4.39 -11.01
CA LEU A 38 2.02 3.92 -9.65
C LEU A 38 1.40 5.03 -8.81
N ASN A 39 1.93 6.26 -8.85
CA ASN A 39 1.32 7.43 -8.19
C ASN A 39 -0.13 7.64 -8.64
N VAL A 40 -0.41 7.58 -9.95
CA VAL A 40 -1.78 7.69 -10.47
C VAL A 40 -2.67 6.55 -10.01
N SER A 41 -2.12 5.34 -9.85
CA SER A 41 -2.88 4.19 -9.33
C SER A 41 -3.19 4.37 -7.85
N TYR A 42 -2.21 4.88 -7.10
CA TYR A 42 -2.34 5.24 -5.69
C TYR A 42 -3.37 6.36 -5.48
N ASP A 43 -3.37 7.43 -6.27
CA ASP A 43 -4.33 8.54 -6.14
C ASP A 43 -5.79 8.11 -6.40
N LYS A 44 -6.01 6.96 -7.07
CA LYS A 44 -7.35 6.37 -7.23
C LYS A 44 -7.84 5.64 -5.98
N LEU A 45 -6.94 5.32 -5.06
CA LEU A 45 -7.26 4.73 -3.76
C LEU A 45 -7.96 5.80 -2.92
N SER A 46 -9.29 5.87 -3.05
CA SER A 46 -10.10 6.74 -2.20
C SER A 46 -10.07 6.28 -0.74
N SER A 47 -10.30 7.19 0.21
CA SER A 47 -10.65 6.89 1.60
C SER A 47 -9.61 6.18 2.49
N LEU A 48 -8.32 6.40 2.28
CA LEU A 48 -7.34 6.19 3.35
C LEU A 48 -7.44 7.31 4.39
N ASN A 49 -7.08 7.02 5.64
CA ASN A 49 -6.87 8.07 6.63
C ASN A 49 -5.58 8.87 6.29
N LEU A 50 -5.39 10.02 6.95
CA LEU A 50 -4.23 10.90 6.69
C LEU A 50 -2.88 10.21 6.93
N LYS A 51 -2.80 9.31 7.93
CA LYS A 51 -1.57 8.60 8.29
C LYS A 51 -1.22 7.52 7.26
N GLN A 52 -2.20 6.74 6.84
CA GLN A 52 -2.06 5.73 5.78
C GLN A 52 -1.67 6.39 4.46
N ASP A 53 -2.29 7.54 4.14
CA ASP A 53 -1.94 8.29 2.93
C ASP A 53 -0.49 8.77 2.97
N ASP A 54 -0.08 9.36 4.09
CA ASP A 54 1.29 9.83 4.28
C ASP A 54 2.31 8.67 4.18
N LEU A 55 2.04 7.52 4.80
CA LEU A 55 2.94 6.36 4.74
C LEU A 55 3.11 5.81 3.31
N PHE A 56 2.04 5.77 2.50
CA PHE A 56 2.17 5.40 1.09
C PHE A 56 2.93 6.45 0.28
N ARG A 57 2.69 7.75 0.51
CA ARG A 57 3.47 8.82 -0.14
C ARG A 57 4.95 8.76 0.23
N GLN A 58 5.27 8.43 1.48
CA GLN A 58 6.65 8.18 1.90
C GLN A 58 7.24 6.96 1.18
N ALA A 59 6.47 5.87 1.02
CA ALA A 59 6.91 4.71 0.25
C ALA A 59 7.25 5.06 -1.20
N LEU A 60 6.40 5.85 -1.86
CA LEU A 60 6.62 6.33 -3.23
C LEU A 60 7.84 7.26 -3.33
N THR A 61 8.01 8.15 -2.35
CA THR A 61 9.21 9.00 -2.23
C THR A 61 10.48 8.15 -2.07
N CYS A 62 10.42 7.05 -1.33
CA CYS A 62 11.54 6.11 -1.23
C CYS A 62 11.86 5.48 -2.59
N VAL A 63 10.88 5.13 -3.41
CA VAL A 63 11.12 4.61 -4.78
C VAL A 63 11.82 5.67 -5.64
N GLU A 64 11.34 6.92 -5.61
CA GLU A 64 11.93 8.04 -6.36
C GLU A 64 13.39 8.31 -5.99
N ARG A 65 13.77 7.99 -4.75
CA ARG A 65 15.14 8.12 -4.22
C ARG A 65 15.92 6.82 -4.21
N GLU A 66 15.43 5.78 -4.90
CA GLU A 66 16.08 4.47 -5.03
C GLU A 66 16.31 3.77 -3.67
N CYS A 67 15.57 4.18 -2.64
CA CYS A 67 15.58 3.62 -1.29
C CYS A 67 14.59 2.44 -1.20
N TYR A 68 14.80 1.42 -2.02
CA TYR A 68 13.83 0.33 -2.27
C TYR A 68 13.44 -0.49 -1.03
N ARG A 69 14.39 -0.77 -0.14
CA ARG A 69 14.11 -1.47 1.13
C ARG A 69 13.18 -0.64 2.04
N ALA A 70 13.43 0.66 2.13
CA ALA A 70 12.59 1.57 2.90
C ALA A 70 11.18 1.67 2.29
N ALA A 71 11.06 1.64 0.96
CA ALA A 71 9.77 1.66 0.27
C ALA A 71 8.89 0.43 0.63
N HIS A 72 9.49 -0.76 0.77
CA HIS A 72 8.79 -1.96 1.25
C HIS A 72 8.30 -1.82 2.69
N ILE A 73 9.14 -1.25 3.56
CA ILE A 73 8.81 -1.03 4.99
C ILE A 73 7.65 -0.04 5.11
N MET A 74 7.72 1.11 4.42
CA MET A 74 6.70 2.17 4.49
C MET A 74 5.35 1.73 3.92
N SER A 75 5.35 1.06 2.76
CA SER A 75 4.10 0.55 2.17
C SER A 75 3.46 -0.54 3.02
N TRP A 76 4.26 -1.43 3.63
CA TRP A 76 3.74 -2.40 4.60
C TRP A 76 3.16 -1.73 5.85
N ALA A 77 3.83 -0.72 6.40
CA ALA A 77 3.33 0.03 7.55
C ALA A 77 1.97 0.68 7.25
N ALA A 78 1.77 1.22 6.05
CA ALA A 78 0.48 1.77 5.63
C ALA A 78 -0.63 0.69 5.60
N LEU A 79 -0.32 -0.49 5.06
CA LEU A 79 -1.26 -1.63 5.06
C LEU A 79 -1.58 -2.11 6.48
N MET A 80 -0.58 -2.21 7.36
CA MET A 80 -0.80 -2.66 8.73
C MET A 80 -1.67 -1.69 9.52
N ASP A 81 -1.41 -0.38 9.41
CA ASP A 81 -2.27 0.63 10.02
C ASP A 81 -3.72 0.49 9.55
N PHE A 82 -3.92 0.31 8.24
CA PHE A 82 -5.24 0.02 7.67
C PHE A 82 -5.87 -1.27 8.23
N LEU A 83 -5.10 -2.35 8.33
CA LEU A 83 -5.60 -3.64 8.83
C LEU A 83 -6.01 -3.57 10.30
N GLU A 84 -5.21 -2.89 11.13
CA GLU A 84 -5.47 -2.71 12.56
C GLU A 84 -6.77 -1.92 12.77
N GLU A 85 -6.95 -0.83 12.04
CA GLU A 85 -8.22 -0.07 12.04
C GLU A 85 -9.37 -0.92 11.51
N LYS A 86 -9.15 -1.64 10.40
CA LYS A 86 -10.17 -2.49 9.77
C LYS A 86 -10.69 -3.52 10.76
N VAL A 87 -9.81 -4.26 11.42
CA VAL A 87 -10.15 -5.29 12.42
C VAL A 87 -11.01 -4.73 13.56
N PHE A 88 -10.91 -3.43 13.84
CA PHE A 88 -11.68 -2.73 14.86
C PHE A 88 -12.89 -1.96 14.35
N GLU A 89 -13.27 -2.06 13.07
CA GLU A 89 -14.40 -1.29 12.51
C GLU A 89 -15.74 -1.60 13.20
N ASP A 90 -15.86 -2.79 13.79
CA ASP A 90 -17.03 -3.23 14.57
C ASP A 90 -16.91 -2.93 16.09
N GLY A 91 -15.93 -2.11 16.50
CA GLY A 91 -15.58 -1.87 17.89
C GLY A 91 -14.79 -3.02 18.54
N GLY A 92 -14.20 -3.90 17.72
CA GLY A 92 -13.40 -5.04 18.16
C GLY A 92 -14.22 -6.23 18.65
N ARG A 93 -15.53 -6.29 18.37
CA ARG A 93 -16.40 -7.38 18.86
C ARG A 93 -15.99 -8.72 18.27
N LYS A 94 -15.77 -8.79 16.95
CA LYS A 94 -15.37 -10.03 16.27
C LYS A 94 -13.98 -10.49 16.67
N ILE A 95 -12.99 -9.59 16.75
CA ILE A 95 -11.63 -9.98 17.13
C ILE A 95 -11.56 -10.50 18.57
N LYS A 96 -12.27 -9.86 19.52
CA LYS A 96 -12.35 -10.34 20.91
C LYS A 96 -13.02 -11.71 21.03
N LYS A 97 -14.01 -11.99 20.16
CA LYS A 97 -14.66 -13.30 20.11
C LYS A 97 -13.73 -14.38 19.54
N GLU A 98 -13.05 -14.10 18.43
CA GLU A 98 -12.19 -15.08 17.74
C GLU A 98 -10.83 -15.27 18.44
N ARG A 99 -10.34 -14.24 19.15
CA ARG A 99 -9.07 -14.24 19.88
C ARG A 99 -9.28 -13.80 21.34
N PRO A 100 -10.01 -14.58 22.16
CA PRO A 100 -10.36 -14.19 23.53
C PRO A 100 -9.16 -14.00 24.47
N ASN A 101 -8.00 -14.56 24.12
CA ASN A 101 -6.76 -14.43 24.90
C ASN A 101 -5.97 -13.15 24.57
N TRP A 102 -6.34 -12.41 23.52
CA TRP A 102 -5.67 -11.15 23.17
C TRP A 102 -6.26 -10.02 24.02
N LYS A 103 -5.39 -9.33 24.77
CA LYS A 103 -5.78 -8.20 25.61
C LYS A 103 -5.83 -6.90 24.79
N VAL A 104 -6.66 -6.88 23.75
CA VAL A 104 -6.72 -5.76 22.79
C VAL A 104 -8.07 -5.06 22.85
N ASN A 105 -8.06 -3.74 23.04
CA ASN A 105 -9.22 -2.86 23.14
C ASN A 105 -9.23 -1.74 22.10
N SER A 106 -8.10 -1.51 21.44
CA SER A 106 -7.94 -0.55 20.35
C SER A 106 -7.07 -1.11 19.22
N PRO A 107 -7.05 -0.46 18.04
CA PRO A 107 -6.04 -0.70 17.01
C PRO A 107 -4.60 -0.55 17.53
N GLU A 108 -4.36 0.37 18.46
CA GLU A 108 -3.04 0.58 19.07
C GLU A 108 -2.58 -0.66 19.85
N ASP A 109 -3.47 -1.29 20.62
CA ASP A 109 -3.14 -2.50 21.37
C ASP A 109 -2.74 -3.65 20.42
N LEU A 110 -3.36 -3.76 19.23
CA LEU A 110 -2.93 -4.75 18.23
C LEU A 110 -1.50 -4.50 17.80
N ARG A 111 -1.16 -3.24 17.50
CA ARG A 111 0.14 -2.82 16.99
C ARG A 111 1.28 -3.07 17.98
N GLU A 112 1.00 -2.87 19.26
CA GLU A 112 2.01 -2.94 20.32
C GLU A 112 2.17 -4.37 20.87
N GLU A 113 1.06 -5.12 21.00
CA GLU A 113 1.05 -6.39 21.74
C GLU A 113 1.04 -7.63 20.83
N ILE A 114 0.57 -7.50 19.59
CA ILE A 114 0.35 -8.63 18.69
C ILE A 114 1.29 -8.55 17.50
N ASN A 115 2.01 -9.64 17.22
CA ASN A 115 2.88 -9.67 16.05
C ASN A 115 2.07 -9.64 14.74
N GLU A 116 2.65 -8.99 13.73
CA GLU A 116 1.99 -8.79 12.43
C GLU A 116 1.58 -10.10 11.76
N TYR A 117 2.37 -11.17 11.94
CA TYR A 117 2.04 -12.50 11.43
C TYR A 117 0.70 -13.01 11.98
N GLN A 118 0.49 -12.87 13.29
CA GLN A 118 -0.75 -13.25 13.98
C GLN A 118 -1.93 -12.35 13.58
N ILE A 119 -1.71 -11.04 13.40
CA ILE A 119 -2.74 -10.12 12.90
C ILE A 119 -3.23 -10.58 11.52
N VAL A 120 -2.32 -10.91 10.61
CA VAL A 120 -2.66 -11.44 9.28
C VAL A 120 -3.45 -12.75 9.37
N GLU A 121 -3.09 -13.66 10.28
CA GLU A 121 -3.87 -14.90 10.48
C GLU A 121 -5.29 -14.62 10.99
N ALA A 122 -5.46 -13.61 11.86
CA ALA A 122 -6.76 -13.24 12.40
C ALA A 122 -7.73 -12.75 11.31
N LEU A 123 -7.24 -12.12 10.23
CA LEU A 123 -8.09 -11.69 9.11
C LEU A 123 -8.91 -12.85 8.52
N ARG A 124 -8.36 -14.07 8.50
CA ARG A 124 -9.08 -15.24 8.02
C ARG A 124 -10.22 -15.65 8.96
N SER A 125 -9.98 -15.69 10.26
CA SER A 125 -11.03 -16.00 11.25
C SER A 125 -12.14 -14.93 11.26
N LEU A 126 -11.79 -13.69 10.91
CA LEU A 126 -12.74 -12.59 10.78
C LEU A 126 -13.51 -12.60 9.45
N GLY A 127 -13.25 -13.54 8.54
CA GLY A 127 -13.89 -13.59 7.23
C GLY A 127 -13.40 -12.53 6.23
N LEU A 128 -12.38 -11.74 6.59
CA LEU A 128 -11.79 -10.72 5.73
C LEU A 128 -10.85 -11.32 4.67
N CYS A 129 -10.32 -12.52 4.88
CA CYS A 129 -9.43 -13.19 3.93
C CYS A 129 -9.79 -14.67 3.75
N ALA A 130 -9.70 -15.15 2.52
CA ALA A 130 -9.53 -16.57 2.22
C ALA A 130 -8.13 -17.05 2.60
N LYS A 131 -7.93 -18.37 2.68
CA LYS A 131 -6.63 -18.98 3.02
C LYS A 131 -5.52 -18.57 2.05
N SER A 132 -5.82 -18.43 0.77
CA SER A 132 -4.86 -17.99 -0.26
C SER A 132 -4.44 -16.53 -0.07
N GLU A 133 -5.39 -15.64 0.23
CA GLU A 133 -5.12 -14.21 0.47
C GLU A 133 -4.27 -14.02 1.73
N MET A 134 -4.57 -14.75 2.81
CA MET A 134 -3.76 -14.74 4.04
C MET A 134 -2.30 -15.17 3.76
N LYS A 135 -2.11 -16.24 2.97
CA LYS A 135 -0.77 -16.69 2.57
C LYS A 135 -0.03 -15.66 1.72
N ALA A 136 -0.73 -14.96 0.84
CA ALA A 136 -0.14 -13.89 0.05
C ALA A 136 0.34 -12.73 0.95
N LEU A 137 -0.46 -12.33 1.93
CA LEU A 137 -0.09 -11.32 2.94
C LEU A 137 1.13 -11.75 3.77
N HIS A 138 1.23 -13.02 4.17
CA HIS A 138 2.43 -13.55 4.82
C HIS A 138 3.66 -13.49 3.90
N GLY A 139 3.50 -13.77 2.60
CA GLY A 139 4.57 -13.61 1.62
C GLY A 139 5.08 -12.17 1.54
N LEU A 140 4.18 -11.19 1.59
CA LEU A 140 4.53 -9.77 1.63
C LEU A 140 5.24 -9.39 2.93
N LEU A 141 4.73 -9.85 4.08
CA LEU A 141 5.38 -9.67 5.38
C LEU A 141 6.82 -10.20 5.37
N ASN A 142 7.05 -11.39 4.79
CA ASN A 142 8.39 -11.97 4.69
C ASN A 142 9.34 -11.08 3.88
N LYS A 143 8.90 -10.59 2.70
CA LYS A 143 9.71 -9.66 1.88
C LYS A 143 10.04 -8.37 2.63
N ARG A 144 9.08 -7.81 3.38
CA ARG A 144 9.32 -6.66 4.25
C ARG A 144 10.34 -6.98 5.34
N ASN A 145 10.26 -8.16 5.96
CA ASN A 145 11.19 -8.57 7.00
C ASN A 145 12.62 -8.73 6.45
N GLU A 146 12.78 -9.28 5.24
CA GLU A 146 14.08 -9.29 4.55
C GLU A 146 14.64 -7.87 4.37
N CYS A 147 13.78 -6.90 4.04
CA CYS A 147 14.15 -5.49 3.92
C CYS A 147 14.44 -4.81 5.27
N ALA A 148 13.85 -5.24 6.38
CA ALA A 148 14.00 -4.62 7.71
C ALA A 148 15.19 -5.18 8.51
N HIS A 149 15.61 -6.41 8.22
CA HIS A 149 16.76 -7.05 8.87
C HIS A 149 18.05 -6.90 8.05
N PRO A 150 19.24 -7.05 8.65
CA PRO A 150 20.51 -7.00 7.93
C PRO A 150 20.73 -8.29 7.11
N THR A 151 19.85 -8.54 6.15
CA THR A 151 19.95 -9.62 5.17
C THR A 151 20.59 -9.10 3.88
N ASP A 152 21.01 -10.03 3.01
CA ASP A 152 21.56 -9.73 1.68
C ASP A 152 20.46 -9.51 0.62
N TYR A 153 19.22 -9.25 1.03
CA TYR A 153 18.12 -8.95 0.11
C TYR A 153 18.11 -7.47 -0.27
N TYR A 154 18.32 -7.20 -1.57
CA TYR A 154 18.34 -5.87 -2.16
C TYR A 154 17.35 -5.82 -3.34
N PRO A 155 16.08 -5.45 -3.11
CA PRO A 155 15.10 -5.38 -4.18
C PRO A 155 15.45 -4.26 -5.16
N GLY A 156 15.24 -4.50 -6.45
CA GLY A 156 15.35 -3.47 -7.48
C GLY A 156 14.07 -2.65 -7.64
N LEU A 157 14.06 -1.75 -8.63
CA LEU A 157 12.89 -0.95 -8.99
C LEU A 157 11.68 -1.85 -9.30
N ASN A 158 11.88 -2.91 -10.10
CA ASN A 158 10.81 -3.82 -10.53
C ASN A 158 10.16 -4.54 -9.36
N ASP A 159 10.96 -5.13 -8.47
CA ASP A 159 10.47 -5.83 -7.29
C ASP A 159 9.69 -4.88 -6.39
N THR A 160 10.20 -3.67 -6.22
CA THR A 160 9.60 -2.64 -5.35
C THR A 160 8.27 -2.13 -5.90
N LEU A 161 8.21 -1.79 -7.19
CA LEU A 161 6.96 -1.37 -7.83
C LEU A 161 5.92 -2.50 -7.77
N GLY A 162 6.33 -3.75 -8.01
CA GLY A 162 5.47 -4.91 -7.88
C GLY A 162 4.95 -5.10 -6.46
N TYR A 163 5.82 -4.96 -5.46
CA TYR A 163 5.46 -5.04 -4.05
C TYR A 163 4.44 -3.97 -3.65
N ILE A 164 4.71 -2.70 -3.95
CA ILE A 164 3.81 -1.59 -3.59
C ILE A 164 2.47 -1.73 -4.33
N THR A 165 2.49 -2.11 -5.61
CA THR A 165 1.26 -2.36 -6.38
C THR A 165 0.41 -3.44 -5.73
N GLU A 166 1.04 -4.54 -5.32
CA GLU A 166 0.34 -5.62 -4.63
C GLU A 166 -0.23 -5.16 -3.29
N ILE A 167 0.54 -4.39 -2.49
CA ILE A 167 0.05 -3.82 -1.23
C ILE A 167 -1.19 -2.95 -1.47
N ILE A 168 -1.14 -2.01 -2.42
CA ILE A 168 -2.26 -1.11 -2.75
C ILE A 168 -3.49 -1.92 -3.17
N ASN A 169 -3.32 -2.93 -4.03
CA ASN A 169 -4.41 -3.79 -4.50
C ASN A 169 -5.04 -4.58 -3.34
N ARG A 170 -4.23 -5.07 -2.39
CA ARG A 170 -4.72 -5.78 -1.20
C ARG A 170 -5.50 -4.84 -0.28
N THR A 171 -4.99 -3.64 -0.04
CA THR A 171 -5.70 -2.60 0.73
C THR A 171 -7.06 -2.30 0.12
N GLU A 172 -7.12 -2.02 -1.20
CA GLU A 172 -8.39 -1.73 -1.89
C GLU A 172 -9.35 -2.92 -1.84
N THR A 173 -8.85 -4.16 -2.00
CA THR A 173 -9.69 -5.36 -1.92
C THR A 173 -10.30 -5.53 -0.53
N LEU A 174 -9.50 -5.32 0.52
CA LEU A 174 -9.94 -5.50 1.92
C LEU A 174 -10.89 -4.40 2.38
N LYS A 175 -10.73 -3.18 1.86
CA LYS A 175 -11.62 -2.05 2.12
C LYS A 175 -13.08 -2.36 1.81
N HIS A 176 -13.36 -3.08 0.72
CA HIS A 176 -14.72 -3.43 0.30
C HIS A 176 -15.33 -4.60 1.08
N LYS A 177 -14.55 -5.32 1.88
CA LYS A 177 -15.05 -6.42 2.71
C LYS A 177 -15.66 -5.87 3.99
N ARG A 178 -16.74 -6.48 4.47
CA ARG A 178 -17.38 -6.10 5.74
C ARG A 178 -16.97 -7.09 6.80
N LEU A 179 -16.68 -6.59 8.01
CA LEU A 179 -16.52 -7.45 9.18
C LEU A 179 -17.81 -8.15 9.53
#